data_AF-A0A2V7YWY6-F1
#
_entry.id   AF-A0A2V7YWY6-F1
#
_cell.length_a   1.000
_cell.length_b   1.000
_cell.length_c   1.000
_cell.angle_alpha   90.00
_cell.angle_beta   90.00
_cell.angle_gamma   90.00
#
_symmetry.space_group_name_H-M   'P 1'
#
loop_
_entity.id
_entity.type
_entity.pdbx_description
1 polymer ?
#
loop_
_entity_poly.entity_id
_entity_poly.type
_entity_poly.pdbx_seq_one_letter_code
_entity_poly.pdbx_strand_id
1 'polypeptide(L)'
;MPGEPALIGQLRNMLEQSDLSFRDFMEIALYHPQFGYYSRWLPRVGKTSDFVTSPTLSPVFSFALSLLISEFVRNLTDGMYSIVDIGCGDGALIHSLYAAQAGGKAQFFGVDRYPHAREGVHFTTDLSSVPKNEAQVVLCNELFDALPFARLVMRDEDLYELWVTERDGQLDWSEHEAEARYRDYFADRGIELRDGQFADVSLE
;
A
#
# COMPACT_ATOMS: atom_id res chain seq x y z
N MET A 1 9.97 13.16 12.67
CA MET A 1 11.35 13.25 12.17
C MET A 1 11.38 14.32 11.08
N PRO A 2 12.39 15.20 11.01
CA PRO A 2 12.53 16.08 9.85
C PRO A 2 12.67 15.20 8.59
N GLY A 3 11.97 15.56 7.52
CA GLY A 3 12.02 14.81 6.26
C GLY A 3 13.45 14.72 5.71
N GLU A 4 13.71 13.70 4.89
CA GLU A 4 15.01 13.54 4.25
C GLU A 4 15.32 14.79 3.39
N PRO A 5 16.43 15.52 3.64
CA PRO A 5 16.68 16.80 2.96
C PRO A 5 16.68 16.70 1.43
N ALA A 6 17.15 15.56 0.89
CA ALA A 6 17.13 15.29 -0.55
C ALA A 6 15.70 15.16 -1.11
N LEU A 7 14.80 14.50 -0.38
CA LEU A 7 13.39 14.36 -0.76
C LEU A 7 12.68 15.73 -0.74
N ILE A 8 12.92 16.52 0.29
CA ILE A 8 12.36 17.87 0.40
C ILE A 8 12.83 18.74 -0.77
N GLY A 9 14.11 18.68 -1.12
CA GLY A 9 14.65 19.40 -2.27
C GLY A 9 14.00 18.98 -3.60
N GLN A 10 13.79 17.68 -3.81
CA GLN A 10 13.10 17.18 -5.00
C GLN A 10 11.64 17.67 -5.08
N LEU A 11 10.89 17.56 -3.98
CA LEU A 11 9.51 18.02 -3.91
C LEU A 11 9.40 19.52 -4.22
N ARG A 12 10.26 20.33 -3.61
CA ARG A 12 10.29 21.78 -3.88
C ARG A 12 10.57 22.10 -5.35
N ASN A 13 11.55 21.44 -5.96
CA ASN A 13 11.84 21.63 -7.39
C ASN A 13 10.64 21.29 -8.29
N MET A 14 9.83 20.29 -7.90
CA MET A 14 8.60 19.96 -8.64
C MET A 14 7.52 21.02 -8.44
N LEU A 15 7.36 21.49 -7.19
CA LEU A 15 6.40 22.54 -6.82
C LEU A 15 6.72 23.91 -7.44
N GLU A 16 7.97 24.17 -7.83
CA GLU A 16 8.34 25.36 -8.62
C GLU A 16 7.72 25.35 -10.03
N GLN A 17 7.36 24.18 -10.57
CA GLN A 17 6.79 24.04 -11.91
C GLN A 17 5.25 24.02 -11.89
N SER A 18 4.67 23.28 -10.94
CA SER A 18 3.24 23.20 -10.72
C SER A 18 2.95 22.61 -9.35
N ASP A 19 1.72 22.83 -8.86
CA ASP A 19 1.20 22.05 -7.75
C ASP A 19 1.23 20.54 -8.07
N LEU A 20 1.21 19.71 -7.03
CA LEU A 20 1.12 18.26 -7.14
C LEU A 20 -0.21 17.78 -6.57
N SER A 21 -0.87 16.82 -7.21
CA SER A 21 -2.00 16.14 -6.56
C SER A 21 -1.52 15.54 -5.23
N PHE A 22 -2.40 15.48 -4.21
CA PHE A 22 -1.99 14.87 -2.93
C PHE A 22 -1.56 13.42 -3.10
N ARG A 23 -2.18 12.73 -4.06
CA ARG A 23 -1.82 11.39 -4.51
C ARG A 23 -0.36 11.33 -4.98
N ASP A 24 0.06 12.21 -5.90
CA ASP A 24 1.43 12.21 -6.42
C ASP A 24 2.44 12.60 -5.35
N PHE A 25 2.09 13.56 -4.50
CA PHE A 25 2.88 13.90 -3.32
C PHE A 25 3.09 12.67 -2.41
N MET A 26 2.02 11.93 -2.09
CA MET A 26 2.10 10.68 -1.31
C MET A 26 2.97 9.64 -2.02
N GLU A 27 2.77 9.42 -3.31
CA GLU A 27 3.54 8.44 -4.10
C GLU A 27 5.05 8.74 -4.04
N ILE A 28 5.45 10.01 -4.17
CA ILE A 28 6.85 10.42 -4.06
C ILE A 28 7.35 10.29 -2.62
N ALA A 29 6.59 10.81 -1.65
CA ALA A 29 6.99 10.80 -0.25
C ALA A 29 7.16 9.38 0.30
N LEU A 30 6.30 8.46 -0.13
CA LEU A 30 6.28 7.08 0.33
C LEU A 30 7.22 6.19 -0.50
N TYR A 31 7.27 6.35 -1.82
CA TYR A 31 7.84 5.33 -2.71
C TYR A 31 8.94 5.83 -3.65
N HIS A 32 9.37 7.09 -3.57
CA HIS A 32 10.52 7.56 -4.36
C HIS A 32 11.71 6.58 -4.24
N PRO A 33 12.31 6.08 -5.33
CA PRO A 33 13.22 4.93 -5.28
C PRO A 33 14.43 5.09 -4.36
N GLN A 34 14.91 6.32 -4.16
CA GLN A 34 16.08 6.60 -3.33
C GLN A 34 15.73 7.15 -1.95
N PHE A 35 14.61 7.88 -1.84
CA PHE A 35 14.35 8.75 -0.68
C PHE A 35 12.98 8.53 -0.05
N GLY A 36 12.11 7.79 -0.73
CA GLY A 36 10.78 7.46 -0.26
C GLY A 36 10.85 6.73 1.07
N TYR A 37 9.81 6.91 1.87
CA TYR A 37 9.70 6.29 3.17
C TYR A 37 9.88 4.76 3.10
N TYR A 38 9.17 4.06 2.20
CA TYR A 38 9.23 2.61 2.06
C TYR A 38 10.40 2.10 1.21
N SER A 39 11.01 2.94 0.38
CA SER A 39 12.13 2.53 -0.50
C SER A 39 13.48 2.45 0.23
N ARG A 40 13.59 3.05 1.41
CA ARG A 40 14.86 3.16 2.14
C ARG A 40 15.14 1.91 2.99
N TRP A 41 16.38 1.45 2.90
CA TRP A 41 16.95 0.24 3.52
C TRP A 41 17.14 0.30 5.06
N LEU A 42 16.31 1.04 5.78
CA LEU A 42 16.32 1.08 7.25
C LEU A 42 15.16 0.24 7.77
N PRO A 43 15.32 -0.53 8.87
CA PRO A 43 14.19 -1.25 9.47
C PRO A 43 13.16 -0.23 10.02
N ARG A 44 12.05 -0.06 9.32
CA ARG A 44 10.97 0.88 9.67
C ARG A 44 9.77 0.24 10.36
N VAL A 45 9.72 -1.10 10.35
CA VAL A 45 8.66 -1.89 10.96
C VAL A 45 9.24 -2.75 12.08
N GLY A 46 8.66 -2.64 13.29
CA GLY A 46 9.15 -3.32 14.49
C GLY A 46 9.12 -2.45 15.74
N LYS A 47 9.40 -3.06 16.90
CA LYS A 47 9.21 -2.44 18.23
C LYS A 47 10.09 -1.20 18.51
N THR A 48 11.10 -0.96 17.69
CA THR A 48 12.05 0.16 17.82
C THR A 48 12.03 1.10 16.62
N SER A 49 11.02 0.98 15.76
CA SER A 49 10.88 1.79 14.55
C SER A 49 9.61 2.63 14.58
N ASP A 50 9.32 3.32 13.47
CA ASP A 50 8.27 4.33 13.37
C ASP A 50 6.86 3.78 13.61
N PHE A 51 6.62 2.52 13.26
CA PHE A 51 5.40 1.78 13.61
C PHE A 51 5.65 0.28 13.74
N VAL A 52 4.65 -0.41 14.31
CA VAL A 52 4.59 -1.88 14.41
C VAL A 52 3.44 -2.39 13.54
N THR A 53 3.66 -3.50 12.86
CA THR A 53 2.61 -4.26 12.16
C THR A 53 2.27 -5.51 12.97
N SER A 54 1.10 -6.09 12.72
CA SER A 54 0.68 -7.31 13.43
C SER A 54 1.71 -8.46 13.33
N PRO A 55 2.33 -8.75 12.15
CA PRO A 55 3.37 -9.76 12.03
C PRO A 55 4.66 -9.45 12.81
N THR A 56 5.03 -8.18 12.96
CA THR A 56 6.27 -7.79 13.66
C THR A 56 6.10 -7.69 15.17
N LEU A 57 4.86 -7.60 15.65
CA LEU A 57 4.55 -7.52 17.07
C LEU A 57 4.69 -8.88 17.78
N SER A 58 4.20 -9.96 17.14
CA SER A 58 4.18 -11.30 17.73
C SER A 58 4.06 -12.42 16.67
N PRO A 59 4.82 -13.53 16.82
CA PRO A 59 4.65 -14.73 15.98
C PRO A 59 3.25 -15.35 16.06
N VAL A 60 2.48 -15.04 17.09
CA VAL A 60 1.10 -15.55 17.27
C VAL A 60 0.20 -15.15 16.10
N PHE A 61 0.41 -13.97 15.50
CA PHE A 61 -0.36 -13.54 14.34
C PHE A 61 -0.17 -14.50 13.15
N SER A 62 1.10 -14.73 12.76
CA SER A 62 1.43 -15.65 11.67
C SER A 62 1.00 -17.09 11.96
N PHE A 63 1.05 -17.51 13.22
CA PHE A 63 0.55 -18.81 13.65
C PHE A 63 -0.97 -18.95 13.52
N ALA A 64 -1.74 -17.97 14.00
CA ALA A 64 -3.20 -17.98 13.86
C ALA A 64 -3.62 -17.95 12.38
N LEU A 65 -2.90 -17.15 11.58
CA LEU A 65 -3.15 -17.07 10.14
C LEU A 65 -2.82 -18.39 9.44
N SER A 66 -1.74 -19.09 9.80
CA SER A 66 -1.41 -20.38 9.21
C SER A 66 -2.49 -21.44 9.47
N LEU A 67 -3.10 -21.45 10.67
CA LEU A 67 -4.23 -22.32 11.00
C LEU A 67 -5.46 -22.02 10.14
N LEU A 68 -5.80 -20.74 9.96
CA LEU A 68 -6.92 -20.32 9.10
C LEU A 68 -6.68 -20.73 7.64
N ILE A 69 -5.46 -20.52 7.14
CA ILE A 69 -5.09 -20.93 5.78
C ILE A 69 -5.23 -22.45 5.64
N SER A 70 -4.71 -23.23 6.60
CA SER A 70 -4.89 -24.68 6.62
C SER A 70 -6.36 -25.07 6.57
N GLU A 71 -7.25 -24.36 7.26
CA GLU A 71 -8.68 -24.61 7.19
C GLU A 71 -9.25 -24.35 5.79
N PHE A 72 -8.89 -23.25 5.13
CA PHE A 72 -9.35 -22.95 3.78
C PHE A 72 -8.88 -24.01 2.78
N VAL A 73 -7.61 -24.42 2.86
CA VAL A 73 -7.04 -25.34 1.87
C VAL A 73 -7.42 -26.79 2.10
N ARG A 74 -7.91 -27.18 3.30
CA ARG A 74 -8.39 -28.55 3.58
C ARG A 74 -9.51 -29.00 2.64
N ASN A 75 -10.32 -28.07 2.14
CA ASN A 75 -11.44 -28.37 1.25
C ASN A 75 -11.07 -28.35 -0.24
N LEU A 76 -9.81 -28.04 -0.59
CA LEU A 76 -9.35 -28.12 -1.96
C LEU A 76 -9.18 -29.58 -2.36
N THR A 77 -10.04 -30.05 -3.27
CA THR A 77 -10.22 -31.48 -3.56
C THR A 77 -9.07 -32.13 -4.31
N ASP A 78 -8.24 -31.36 -5.03
CA ASP A 78 -6.87 -31.71 -5.42
C ASP A 78 -6.25 -30.57 -6.26
N GLY A 79 -4.93 -30.43 -6.24
CA GLY A 79 -4.19 -29.44 -7.02
C GLY A 79 -3.09 -28.72 -6.24
N MET A 80 -2.17 -28.09 -6.96
CA MET A 80 -1.30 -27.06 -6.40
C MET A 80 -2.14 -25.83 -6.03
N TYR A 81 -1.73 -25.13 -4.98
CA TYR A 81 -2.30 -23.85 -4.63
C TYR A 81 -1.19 -22.88 -4.25
N SER A 82 -1.49 -21.60 -4.31
CA SER A 82 -0.54 -20.55 -3.99
C SER A 82 -1.00 -19.74 -2.78
N ILE A 83 -0.05 -19.31 -1.96
CA ILE A 83 -0.26 -18.30 -0.91
C ILE A 83 0.51 -17.06 -1.35
N VAL A 84 -0.20 -15.96 -1.50
CA VAL A 84 0.31 -14.71 -2.07
C VAL A 84 0.17 -13.61 -1.04
N ASP A 85 1.27 -12.97 -0.68
CA ASP A 85 1.31 -11.82 0.24
C ASP A 85 1.64 -10.56 -0.57
N ILE A 86 0.66 -9.66 -0.71
CA ILE A 86 0.78 -8.41 -1.47
C ILE A 86 1.06 -7.27 -0.50
N GLY A 87 2.11 -6.49 -0.79
CA GLY A 87 2.69 -5.57 0.19
C GLY A 87 3.45 -6.35 1.26
N CYS A 88 4.18 -7.40 0.87
CA CYS A 88 4.81 -8.31 1.82
C CYS A 88 5.95 -7.67 2.65
N GLY A 89 6.36 -6.44 2.32
CA GLY A 89 7.43 -5.71 2.99
C GLY A 89 8.73 -6.50 2.97
N ASP A 90 9.29 -6.74 4.16
CA ASP A 90 10.52 -7.52 4.32
C ASP A 90 10.36 -9.04 4.09
N GLY A 91 9.14 -9.50 3.81
CA GLY A 91 8.80 -10.90 3.56
C GLY A 91 8.69 -11.76 4.82
N ALA A 92 8.70 -11.18 6.03
CA ALA A 92 8.64 -11.95 7.27
C ALA A 92 7.34 -12.75 7.44
N LEU A 93 6.20 -12.17 7.05
CA LEU A 93 4.89 -12.84 7.14
C LEU A 93 4.84 -14.07 6.22
N ILE A 94 5.02 -13.87 4.91
CA ILE A 94 4.99 -14.96 3.94
C ILE A 94 6.01 -16.06 4.23
N HIS A 95 7.21 -15.70 4.71
CA HIS A 95 8.21 -16.68 5.12
C HIS A 95 7.79 -17.47 6.38
N SER A 96 7.11 -16.83 7.32
CA SER A 96 6.55 -17.53 8.50
C SER A 96 5.48 -18.54 8.09
N LEU A 97 4.67 -18.20 7.09
CA LEU A 97 3.66 -19.11 6.54
C LEU A 97 4.29 -20.28 5.77
N TYR A 98 5.33 -20.01 4.98
CA TYR A 98 6.15 -21.05 4.34
C TYR A 98 6.70 -22.03 5.38
N ALA A 99 7.34 -21.54 6.45
CA ALA A 99 7.91 -22.38 7.50
C ALA A 99 6.83 -23.24 8.20
N ALA A 100 5.62 -22.73 8.40
CA ALA A 100 4.51 -23.45 9.02
C ALA A 100 3.91 -24.55 8.12
N GLN A 101 4.12 -24.47 6.80
CA GLN A 101 3.51 -25.36 5.80
C GLN A 101 4.54 -26.07 4.90
N ALA A 102 5.82 -26.06 5.30
CA ALA A 102 6.92 -26.59 4.50
C ALA A 102 6.70 -28.06 4.12
N GLY A 103 6.90 -28.38 2.83
CA GLY A 103 6.70 -29.72 2.27
C GLY A 103 5.27 -30.05 1.81
N GLY A 104 4.35 -29.08 1.85
CA GLY A 104 3.00 -29.19 1.29
C GLY A 104 2.90 -28.95 -0.22
N LYS A 105 1.67 -28.90 -0.75
CA LYS A 105 1.34 -28.55 -2.15
C LYS A 105 1.32 -27.04 -2.43
N ALA A 106 1.76 -26.23 -1.46
CA ALA A 106 1.70 -24.77 -1.53
C ALA A 106 2.92 -24.18 -2.25
N GLN A 107 2.69 -23.25 -3.16
CA GLN A 107 3.70 -22.28 -3.60
C GLN A 107 3.51 -20.97 -2.83
N PHE A 108 4.61 -20.27 -2.55
CA PHE A 108 4.58 -19.03 -1.77
C PHE A 108 5.09 -17.88 -2.61
N PHE A 109 4.34 -16.78 -2.64
CA PHE A 109 4.66 -15.58 -3.39
C PHE A 109 4.65 -14.35 -2.48
N GLY A 110 5.72 -13.57 -2.50
CA GLY A 110 5.78 -12.24 -1.91
C GLY A 110 5.80 -11.19 -3.01
N VAL A 111 4.81 -10.32 -3.04
CA VAL A 111 4.68 -9.23 -4.02
C VAL A 111 4.90 -7.90 -3.30
N ASP A 112 5.94 -7.17 -3.66
CA ASP A 112 6.24 -5.86 -3.10
C ASP A 112 7.00 -5.01 -4.13
N ARG A 113 7.01 -3.69 -3.98
CA ARG A 113 7.80 -2.79 -4.83
C ARG A 113 9.31 -3.02 -4.65
N TYR A 114 9.72 -3.41 -3.44
CA TYR A 114 11.12 -3.66 -3.09
C TYR A 114 11.24 -4.98 -2.30
N PRO A 115 10.97 -6.13 -2.93
CA PRO A 115 10.86 -7.37 -2.20
C PRO A 115 12.22 -7.91 -1.76
N HIS A 116 12.24 -8.57 -0.61
CA HIS A 116 13.45 -9.15 -0.03
C HIS A 116 13.48 -10.66 -0.23
N ALA A 117 14.49 -11.15 -0.96
CA ALA A 117 14.65 -12.57 -1.20
C ALA A 117 14.81 -13.36 0.11
N ARG A 118 14.00 -14.40 0.25
CA ARG A 118 14.07 -15.41 1.33
C ARG A 118 13.88 -16.79 0.71
N GLU A 119 14.51 -17.79 1.30
CA GLU A 119 14.42 -19.17 0.83
C GLU A 119 12.96 -19.67 0.85
N GLY A 120 12.59 -20.46 -0.16
CA GLY A 120 11.28 -21.11 -0.23
C GLY A 120 10.10 -20.22 -0.67
N VAL A 121 10.35 -18.95 -0.97
CA VAL A 121 9.32 -17.99 -1.42
C VAL A 121 9.76 -17.33 -2.73
N HIS A 122 8.84 -17.22 -3.69
CA HIS A 122 9.02 -16.51 -4.94
C HIS A 122 8.69 -15.03 -4.77
N PHE A 123 9.70 -14.17 -4.89
CA PHE A 123 9.51 -12.73 -4.75
C PHE A 123 9.43 -12.04 -6.12
N THR A 124 8.47 -11.14 -6.29
CA THR A 124 8.26 -10.37 -7.52
C THR A 124 7.81 -8.95 -7.23
N THR A 125 8.08 -8.04 -8.16
CA THR A 125 7.56 -6.66 -8.13
C THR A 125 6.24 -6.50 -8.87
N ASP A 126 5.79 -7.54 -9.57
CA ASP A 126 4.61 -7.51 -10.40
C ASP A 126 3.69 -8.70 -10.08
N LEU A 127 2.48 -8.38 -9.63
CA LEU A 127 1.42 -9.34 -9.35
C LEU A 127 1.06 -10.20 -10.58
N SER A 128 1.25 -9.67 -11.80
CA SER A 128 0.99 -10.41 -13.03
C SER A 128 1.90 -11.63 -13.21
N SER A 129 3.03 -11.68 -12.51
CA SER A 129 3.96 -12.82 -12.50
C SER A 129 3.47 -13.99 -11.65
N VAL A 130 2.44 -13.79 -10.82
CA VAL A 130 1.85 -14.85 -10.00
C VAL A 130 0.91 -15.71 -10.87
N PRO A 131 1.07 -17.04 -10.91
CA PRO A 131 0.25 -17.92 -11.76
C PRO A 131 -1.25 -17.86 -11.44
N LYS A 132 -2.09 -17.50 -12.42
CA LYS A 132 -3.54 -17.29 -12.25
C LYS A 132 -4.39 -18.58 -12.30
N ASN A 133 -3.80 -19.70 -12.68
CA ASN A 133 -4.55 -20.93 -13.01
C ASN A 133 -4.73 -21.89 -11.82
N GLU A 134 -4.29 -21.48 -10.63
CA GLU A 134 -4.34 -22.28 -9.40
C GLU A 134 -5.25 -21.63 -8.38
N ALA A 135 -5.71 -22.40 -7.38
CA ALA A 135 -6.36 -21.82 -6.22
C ALA A 135 -5.35 -20.93 -5.46
N GLN A 136 -5.78 -19.74 -5.05
CA GLN A 136 -4.92 -18.76 -4.38
C GLN A 136 -5.54 -18.32 -3.06
N VAL A 137 -4.70 -18.25 -2.02
CA VAL A 137 -4.98 -17.50 -0.81
C VAL A 137 -4.20 -16.21 -0.88
N VAL A 138 -4.90 -15.09 -1.02
CA VAL A 138 -4.30 -13.76 -1.16
C VAL A 138 -4.39 -13.02 0.17
N LEU A 139 -3.27 -12.47 0.62
CA LEU A 139 -3.10 -11.73 1.85
C LEU A 139 -2.66 -10.30 1.51
N CYS A 140 -3.25 -9.32 2.19
CA CYS A 140 -2.92 -7.90 2.04
C CYS A 140 -2.92 -7.25 3.44
N ASN A 141 -1.90 -7.52 4.26
CA ASN A 141 -1.82 -6.95 5.60
C ASN A 141 -1.29 -5.51 5.53
N GLU A 142 -2.09 -4.52 5.92
CA GLU A 142 -1.68 -3.09 5.96
C GLU A 142 -1.15 -2.60 4.59
N LEU A 143 -1.80 -3.07 3.51
CA LEU A 143 -1.50 -2.63 2.15
C LEU A 143 -2.29 -1.37 1.77
N PHE A 144 -3.61 -1.42 1.92
CA PHE A 144 -4.53 -0.42 1.36
C PHE A 144 -4.48 0.93 2.08
N ASP A 145 -4.08 0.96 3.35
CA ASP A 145 -3.90 2.18 4.14
C ASP A 145 -2.65 2.96 3.74
N ALA A 146 -1.69 2.32 3.07
CA ALA A 146 -0.48 2.96 2.55
C ALA A 146 -0.60 3.39 1.08
N LEU A 147 -1.68 3.01 0.36
CA LEU A 147 -1.85 3.39 -1.03
C LEU A 147 -2.09 4.90 -1.18
N PRO A 148 -1.48 5.57 -2.17
CA PRO A 148 -1.80 6.95 -2.47
C PRO A 148 -3.27 7.12 -2.84
N PHE A 149 -3.83 8.25 -2.43
CA PHE A 149 -5.22 8.59 -2.69
C PHE A 149 -5.36 10.07 -3.03
N ALA A 150 -6.41 10.39 -3.77
CA ALA A 150 -6.83 11.78 -3.93
C ALA A 150 -7.61 12.21 -2.70
N ARG A 151 -7.29 13.40 -2.18
CA ARG A 151 -8.06 14.03 -1.14
C ARG A 151 -8.99 15.04 -1.78
N LEU A 152 -10.27 14.89 -1.53
CA LEU A 152 -11.34 15.66 -2.15
C LEU A 152 -12.06 16.49 -1.09
N VAL A 153 -12.65 17.59 -1.52
CA VAL A 153 -13.50 18.42 -0.68
C VAL A 153 -14.67 18.99 -1.47
N MET A 154 -15.85 18.92 -0.88
CA MET A 154 -17.04 19.58 -1.44
C MET A 154 -17.04 21.07 -1.06
N ARG A 155 -17.30 21.93 -2.04
CA ARG A 155 -17.52 23.37 -1.88
C ARG A 155 -18.81 23.72 -2.60
N ASP A 156 -19.83 24.09 -1.85
CA ASP A 156 -21.18 24.31 -2.36
C ASP A 156 -21.70 23.08 -3.17
N GLU A 157 -21.76 23.17 -4.50
CA GLU A 157 -22.19 22.09 -5.40
C GLU A 157 -21.02 21.43 -6.15
N ASP A 158 -19.81 21.93 -5.94
CA ASP A 158 -18.62 21.53 -6.68
C ASP A 158 -17.62 20.72 -5.86
N LEU A 159 -17.05 19.72 -6.53
CA LEU A 159 -16.05 18.85 -5.95
C LEU A 159 -14.67 19.33 -6.37
N TYR A 160 -13.82 19.58 -5.39
CA TYR A 160 -12.44 19.98 -5.58
C TYR A 160 -11.51 18.87 -5.10
N GLU A 161 -10.38 18.70 -5.77
CA GLU A 161 -9.25 17.93 -5.30
C GLU A 161 -8.26 18.85 -4.58
N LEU A 162 -7.76 18.40 -3.44
CA LEU A 162 -6.69 19.06 -2.72
C LEU A 162 -5.34 18.64 -3.30
N TRP A 163 -4.60 19.65 -3.73
CA TRP A 163 -3.25 19.55 -4.24
C TRP A 163 -2.28 20.17 -3.22
N VAL A 164 -1.02 19.76 -3.29
CA VAL A 164 0.08 20.29 -2.49
C VAL A 164 0.77 21.39 -3.28
N THR A 165 0.97 22.53 -2.62
CA THR A 165 1.69 23.70 -3.13
C THR A 165 2.75 24.15 -2.10
N GLU A 166 3.56 25.16 -2.44
CA GLU A 166 4.46 25.81 -1.49
C GLU A 166 4.06 27.29 -1.30
N ARG A 167 3.82 27.70 -0.05
CA ARG A 167 3.56 29.09 0.34
C ARG A 167 4.47 29.47 1.50
N ASP A 168 5.15 30.61 1.39
CA ASP A 168 6.09 31.13 2.40
C ASP A 168 7.14 30.11 2.88
N GLY A 169 7.61 29.26 1.96
CA GLY A 169 8.63 28.23 2.24
C GLY A 169 8.10 26.98 2.96
N GLN A 170 6.78 26.83 3.07
CA GLN A 170 6.12 25.69 3.69
C GLN A 170 5.15 25.02 2.72
N LEU A 171 4.98 23.70 2.86
CA LEU A 171 3.95 22.97 2.14
C LEU A 171 2.57 23.46 2.60
N ASP A 172 1.68 23.67 1.64
CA ASP A 172 0.31 24.13 1.86
C ASP A 172 -0.64 23.47 0.85
N TRP A 173 -1.94 23.74 0.98
CA TRP A 173 -2.98 23.20 0.11
C TRP A 173 -3.42 24.18 -0.98
N SER A 174 -3.66 23.67 -2.16
CA SER A 174 -4.42 24.35 -3.21
C SER A 174 -5.62 23.50 -3.62
N GLU A 175 -6.71 24.15 -4.03
CA GLU A 175 -7.93 23.48 -4.48
C GLU A 175 -8.01 23.57 -6.00
N HIS A 176 -8.16 22.42 -6.64
CA HIS A 176 -8.34 22.30 -8.09
C HIS A 176 -9.65 21.59 -8.37
N GLU A 177 -10.32 21.90 -9.48
CA GLU A 177 -11.56 21.20 -9.84
C GLU A 177 -11.29 19.71 -10.00
N ALA A 178 -12.07 18.87 -9.30
CA ALA A 178 -11.86 17.43 -9.32
C ALA A 178 -12.27 16.84 -10.68
N GLU A 179 -11.49 15.86 -11.16
CA GLU A 179 -11.85 15.08 -12.34
C GLU A 179 -13.24 14.43 -12.20
N ALA A 180 -13.98 14.34 -13.31
CA ALA A 180 -15.33 13.76 -13.34
C ALA A 180 -15.43 12.35 -12.72
N ARG A 181 -14.36 11.55 -12.87
CA ARG A 181 -14.27 10.18 -12.33
C ARG A 181 -14.54 10.09 -10.82
N TYR A 182 -14.24 11.14 -10.05
CA TYR A 182 -14.51 11.17 -8.61
C TYR A 182 -15.99 11.39 -8.31
N ARG A 183 -16.67 12.23 -9.10
CA ARG A 183 -18.13 12.39 -8.99
C ARG A 183 -18.84 11.09 -9.37
N ASP A 184 -18.39 10.44 -10.45
CA ASP A 184 -18.92 9.14 -10.87
C ASP A 184 -18.73 8.09 -9.77
N TYR A 185 -17.56 8.04 -9.13
CA TYR A 185 -17.27 7.12 -8.02
C TYR A 185 -18.27 7.23 -6.86
N PHE A 186 -18.64 8.45 -6.46
CA PHE A 186 -19.62 8.70 -5.41
C PHE A 186 -21.05 8.40 -5.88
N ALA A 187 -21.41 8.83 -7.09
CA ALA A 187 -22.73 8.61 -7.68
C ALA A 187 -23.06 7.12 -7.80
N ASP A 188 -22.12 6.31 -8.30
CA ASP A 188 -22.26 4.85 -8.43
C ASP A 188 -22.49 4.14 -7.09
N ARG A 189 -22.12 4.78 -5.97
CA ARG A 189 -22.27 4.26 -4.62
C ARG A 189 -23.43 4.90 -3.85
N GLY A 190 -24.16 5.83 -4.45
CA GLY A 190 -25.21 6.59 -3.79
C GLY A 190 -24.68 7.43 -2.62
N ILE A 191 -23.45 7.90 -2.72
CA ILE A 191 -22.81 8.75 -1.70
C ILE A 191 -22.99 10.21 -2.12
N GLU A 192 -23.59 11.01 -1.24
CA GLU A 192 -23.68 12.46 -1.39
C GLU A 192 -22.79 13.13 -0.34
N LEU A 193 -21.84 13.94 -0.80
CA LEU A 193 -20.99 14.74 0.07
C LEU A 193 -21.69 16.05 0.41
N ARG A 194 -21.53 16.51 1.65
CA ARG A 194 -22.03 17.81 2.10
C ARG A 194 -20.98 18.89 1.88
N ASP A 195 -21.40 20.14 1.71
CA ASP A 195 -20.49 21.28 1.69
C ASP A 195 -19.51 21.24 2.90
N GLY A 196 -18.23 21.49 2.61
CA GLY A 196 -17.14 21.39 3.57
C GLY A 196 -16.64 19.98 3.89
N GLN A 197 -17.31 18.93 3.41
CA GLN A 197 -16.93 17.55 3.70
C GLN A 197 -15.72 17.12 2.88
N PHE A 198 -14.73 16.54 3.56
CA PHE A 198 -13.58 15.90 2.93
C PHE A 198 -13.84 14.42 2.68
N ALA A 199 -13.25 13.88 1.61
CA ALA A 199 -13.25 12.47 1.29
C ALA A 199 -11.91 12.05 0.69
N ASP A 200 -11.41 10.89 1.08
CA ASP A 200 -10.17 10.32 0.56
C ASP A 200 -10.53 9.14 -0.35
N VAL A 201 -10.09 9.16 -1.62
CA VAL A 201 -10.46 8.17 -2.64
C VAL A 201 -9.23 7.67 -3.39
N SER A 202 -9.04 6.36 -3.38
CA SER A 202 -8.05 5.67 -4.23
C SER A 202 -8.79 4.89 -5.32
N LEU A 203 -8.46 5.17 -6.58
CA LEU A 203 -9.07 4.56 -7.77
C LEU A 203 -8.09 3.70 -8.58
N GLU A 204 -6.85 3.52 -8.09
CA GLU A 204 -5.80 2.76 -8.76
C GLU A 204 -5.48 1.43 -8.08
#